data_AF-A0A0A8H1W5-F1
#
_entry.id   AF-A0A0A8H1W5-F1
#
_cell.length_a   1.000
_cell.length_b   1.000
_cell.length_c   1.000
_cell.angle_alpha   90.00
_cell.angle_beta   90.00
_cell.angle_gamma   90.00
#
_symmetry.space_group_name_H-M   'P 1'
#
loop_
_entity.id
_entity.type
_entity.pdbx_description
1 polymer ?
#
loop_
_entity_poly.entity_id
_entity_poly.type
_entity_poly.pdbx_seq_one_letter_code
_entity_poly.pdbx_strand_id
1 'polypeptide(L)'
;MKVKLILSALMLTSVIFAKDMIVGENALPENSKSFIKQYFSNANITLVKQDIDSFDVYLDNGTELEFFSNGDWKEIDSKYNPMNTSFLNQNILKTIKKMHPNANIIKAEKEVQGFKFKLNNMMEIYIDANGNFLGQKLDD
;
A
#
# COMPACT_ATOMS: atom_id res chain seq x y z
N MET A 1 -8.01 -44.82 47.46
CA MET A 1 -8.90 -43.83 46.80
C MET A 1 -8.53 -42.45 47.37
N LYS A 2 -8.24 -41.40 46.62
CA LYS A 2 -8.93 -40.84 45.46
C LYS A 2 -7.93 -40.09 44.57
N VAL A 3 -7.87 -40.43 43.29
CA VAL A 3 -7.20 -39.61 42.26
C VAL A 3 -8.03 -38.34 42.10
N LYS A 4 -7.44 -37.15 42.32
CA LYS A 4 -8.08 -35.89 41.94
C LYS A 4 -7.58 -35.51 40.56
N LEU A 5 -8.37 -35.86 39.55
CA LEU A 5 -8.35 -35.27 38.21
C LEU A 5 -8.64 -33.77 38.37
N ILE A 6 -7.66 -32.91 38.08
CA ILE A 6 -7.91 -31.48 37.91
C ILE A 6 -8.27 -31.29 36.43
N LEU A 7 -9.51 -30.90 36.21
CA LEU A 7 -10.08 -30.59 34.90
C LEU A 7 -9.33 -29.39 34.29
N SER A 8 -8.90 -29.57 33.04
CA SER A 8 -8.38 -28.53 32.17
C SER A 8 -9.42 -27.42 31.94
N ALA A 9 -8.99 -26.17 32.02
CA ALA A 9 -9.72 -25.03 31.44
C ALA A 9 -8.87 -24.46 30.30
N LEU A 10 -9.04 -25.02 29.11
CA LEU A 10 -8.49 -24.48 27.88
C LEU A 10 -9.33 -23.24 27.52
N MET A 11 -8.82 -22.04 27.78
CA MET A 11 -9.47 -20.82 27.28
C MET A 11 -9.40 -20.83 25.76
N LEU A 12 -10.56 -20.92 25.11
CA LEU A 12 -10.73 -20.63 23.70
C LEU A 12 -10.52 -19.13 23.50
N THR A 13 -9.32 -18.71 23.11
CA THR A 13 -9.13 -17.38 22.53
C THR A 13 -9.73 -17.42 21.13
N SER A 14 -10.96 -16.94 20.99
CA SER A 14 -11.53 -16.65 19.67
C SER A 14 -10.74 -15.51 19.07
N VAL A 15 -9.84 -15.83 18.14
CA VAL A 15 -9.24 -14.82 17.25
C VAL A 15 -10.37 -14.37 16.34
N ILE A 16 -10.90 -13.17 16.59
CA ILE A 16 -11.77 -12.51 15.63
C ILE A 16 -10.86 -12.13 14.48
N PHE A 17 -10.92 -12.90 13.39
CA PHE A 17 -10.41 -12.43 12.11
C PHE A 17 -11.26 -11.22 11.74
N ALA A 18 -10.69 -10.02 11.84
CA ALA A 18 -11.39 -8.83 11.37
C ALA A 18 -11.58 -9.00 9.86
N LYS A 19 -12.82 -8.90 9.42
CA LYS A 19 -13.18 -8.79 8.01
C LYS A 19 -13.11 -7.30 7.66
N ASP A 20 -12.61 -6.94 6.47
CA ASP A 20 -12.56 -5.55 6.00
C ASP A 20 -13.86 -4.81 6.34
N MET A 21 -13.73 -3.73 7.12
CA MET A 21 -14.87 -2.91 7.52
C MET A 21 -14.94 -1.68 6.63
N ILE A 22 -16.08 -1.48 5.96
CA ILE A 22 -16.35 -0.20 5.29
C ILE A 22 -16.51 0.88 6.36
N VAL A 23 -15.70 1.92 6.29
CA VAL A 23 -15.69 3.05 7.24
C VAL A 23 -15.83 4.37 6.49
N GLY A 24 -16.16 5.44 7.22
CA GLY A 24 -16.17 6.79 6.65
C GLY A 24 -14.76 7.37 6.55
N GLU A 25 -14.57 8.36 5.67
CA GLU A 25 -13.29 9.07 5.47
C GLU A 25 -12.69 9.64 6.78
N ASN A 26 -13.55 10.00 7.74
CA ASN A 26 -13.12 10.50 9.04
C ASN A 26 -12.35 9.47 9.87
N ALA A 27 -12.42 8.18 9.53
CA ALA A 27 -11.63 7.13 10.17
C ALA A 27 -10.17 7.12 9.70
N LEU A 28 -9.85 7.76 8.57
CA LEU A 28 -8.48 7.84 8.07
C LEU A 28 -7.60 8.70 9.00
N PRO A 29 -6.34 8.27 9.23
CA PRO A 29 -5.34 9.12 9.86
C PRO A 29 -5.17 10.47 9.14
N GLU A 30 -4.87 11.53 9.89
CA GLU A 30 -4.75 12.89 9.33
C GLU A 30 -3.66 13.03 8.27
N ASN A 31 -2.55 12.32 8.43
CA ASN A 31 -1.47 12.25 7.44
C ASN A 31 -1.93 11.56 6.14
N SER A 32 -2.75 10.52 6.19
CA SER A 32 -3.32 9.88 4.99
C SER A 32 -4.23 10.84 4.23
N LYS A 33 -5.13 11.53 4.95
CA LYS A 33 -6.02 12.56 4.35
C LYS A 33 -5.22 13.69 3.72
N SER A 34 -4.17 14.15 4.39
CA SER A 34 -3.27 15.19 3.87
C SER A 34 -2.53 14.73 2.62
N PHE A 35 -2.06 13.48 2.60
CA PHE A 35 -1.39 12.88 1.45
C PHE A 35 -2.31 12.81 0.23
N ILE A 36 -3.54 12.30 0.40
CA ILE A 36 -4.55 12.23 -0.67
C ILE A 36 -4.85 13.63 -1.20
N LYS A 37 -5.13 14.59 -0.30
CA LYS A 37 -5.42 15.97 -0.69
C LYS A 37 -4.28 16.63 -1.45
N GLN A 38 -3.03 16.33 -1.10
CA GLN A 38 -1.86 16.96 -1.73
C GLN A 38 -1.55 16.36 -3.11
N TYR A 39 -1.60 15.03 -3.25
CA TYR A 39 -1.10 14.34 -4.44
C TYR A 39 -2.21 13.79 -5.36
N PHE A 40 -3.46 13.74 -4.89
CA PHE A 40 -4.61 13.21 -5.61
C PHE A 40 -5.80 14.19 -5.56
N SER A 41 -5.53 15.50 -5.53
CA SER A 41 -6.55 16.57 -5.41
C SER A 41 -7.57 16.63 -6.54
N ASN A 42 -7.30 15.97 -7.66
CA ASN A 42 -8.17 15.88 -8.83
C ASN A 42 -9.08 14.65 -8.80
N ALA A 43 -9.12 13.90 -7.70
CA ALA A 43 -9.92 12.71 -7.52
C ALA A 43 -10.61 12.73 -6.15
N ASN A 44 -11.78 12.09 -6.06
CA ASN A 44 -12.57 12.02 -4.84
C ASN A 44 -12.50 10.63 -4.23
N ILE A 45 -12.52 10.55 -2.90
CA ILE A 45 -12.65 9.27 -2.19
C ILE A 45 -14.05 8.71 -2.43
N THR A 46 -14.13 7.43 -2.80
CA THR A 46 -15.39 6.72 -3.05
C THR A 46 -15.67 5.63 -2.03
N LEU A 47 -14.61 5.02 -1.50
CA LEU A 47 -14.70 3.96 -0.51
C LEU A 47 -13.46 3.98 0.39
N VAL A 48 -13.67 3.79 1.68
CA VAL A 48 -12.61 3.48 2.65
C VAL A 48 -12.94 2.15 3.31
N LYS A 49 -11.97 1.24 3.33
CA LYS A 49 -12.01 0.03 4.14
C LYS A 49 -10.92 0.08 5.20
N GLN A 50 -11.21 -0.44 6.37
CA GLN A 50 -10.26 -0.63 7.44
C GLN A 50 -10.05 -2.13 7.67
N ASP A 51 -8.78 -2.54 7.64
CA ASP A 51 -8.31 -3.85 8.12
C ASP A 51 -7.58 -3.67 9.47
N ILE A 52 -7.03 -4.74 10.03
CA ILE A 52 -6.35 -4.78 11.33
C ILE A 52 -5.17 -3.80 11.36
N ASP A 53 -4.38 -3.75 10.29
CA ASP A 53 -3.12 -3.00 10.22
C ASP A 53 -3.04 -1.98 9.07
N SER A 54 -4.11 -1.86 8.27
CA SER A 54 -4.15 -0.96 7.12
C SER A 54 -5.51 -0.32 6.85
N PHE A 55 -5.50 0.66 5.96
CA PHE A 55 -6.68 1.26 5.35
C PHE A 55 -6.54 1.21 3.83
N ASP A 56 -7.56 0.69 3.15
CA ASP A 56 -7.69 0.79 1.70
C ASP A 56 -8.59 1.96 1.34
N VAL A 57 -8.14 2.80 0.42
CA VAL A 57 -8.86 3.97 -0.08
C VAL A 57 -9.00 3.85 -1.60
N TYR A 58 -10.24 3.89 -2.08
CA TYR A 58 -10.55 3.83 -3.50
C TYR A 58 -11.00 5.20 -3.98
N LEU A 59 -10.38 5.70 -5.05
CA LEU A 59 -10.71 6.97 -5.67
C LEU A 59 -11.60 6.79 -6.91
N ASP A 60 -12.37 7.81 -7.27
CA ASP A 60 -13.28 7.82 -8.41
C ASP A 60 -12.60 7.68 -9.78
N ASN A 61 -11.32 7.98 -9.87
CA ASN A 61 -10.49 7.79 -11.06
C ASN A 61 -9.90 6.37 -11.18
N GLY A 62 -10.24 5.47 -10.25
CA GLY A 62 -9.78 4.09 -10.21
C GLY A 62 -8.45 3.87 -9.48
N THR A 63 -7.82 4.91 -8.93
CA THR A 63 -6.64 4.75 -8.09
C THR A 63 -7.02 4.13 -6.74
N GLU A 64 -6.24 3.14 -6.31
CA GLU A 64 -6.32 2.51 -5.01
C GLU A 64 -5.08 2.91 -4.19
N LEU A 65 -5.28 3.29 -2.93
CA LEU A 65 -4.21 3.60 -1.99
C LEU A 65 -4.38 2.72 -0.76
N GLU A 66 -3.32 2.03 -0.35
CA GLU A 66 -3.25 1.38 0.94
C GLU A 66 -2.38 2.23 1.87
N PHE A 67 -2.85 2.47 3.09
CA PHE A 67 -2.09 3.12 4.16
C PHE A 67 -1.88 2.15 5.30
N PHE A 68 -0.72 2.19 5.94
CA PHE A 68 -0.55 1.58 7.25
C PHE A 68 -1.49 2.24 8.28
N SER A 69 -1.77 1.56 9.38
CA SER A 69 -2.55 2.11 10.50
C SER A 69 -2.01 3.42 11.09
N ASN A 70 -0.71 3.69 10.95
CA ASN A 70 -0.09 4.97 11.33
C ASN A 70 -0.33 6.11 10.31
N GLY A 71 -0.94 5.79 9.17
CA GLY A 71 -1.32 6.68 8.10
C GLY A 71 -0.27 6.93 7.02
N ASP A 72 0.91 6.31 7.11
CA ASP A 72 1.88 6.33 6.02
C ASP A 72 1.39 5.47 4.85
N TRP A 73 1.56 5.93 3.61
CA TRP A 73 1.21 5.12 2.45
C TRP A 73 2.05 3.84 2.42
N LYS A 74 1.43 2.74 2.04
CA LYS A 74 2.03 1.41 1.89
C LYS A 74 2.08 1.03 0.41
N GLU A 75 0.96 1.18 -0.28
CA GLU A 75 0.80 0.89 -1.70
C GLU A 75 -0.03 1.98 -2.39
N ILE A 76 0.29 2.27 -3.65
CA ILE A 76 -0.54 3.09 -4.53
C ILE A 76 -0.62 2.35 -5.87
N ASP A 77 -1.82 2.06 -6.34
CA ASP A 77 -2.09 1.38 -7.59
C ASP A 77 -3.04 2.23 -8.46
N SER A 78 -2.51 2.81 -9.53
CA SER A 78 -3.27 3.58 -10.53
C SER A 78 -3.87 2.69 -11.64
N LYS A 79 -3.84 1.36 -11.44
CA LYS A 79 -4.28 0.30 -12.35
C LYS A 79 -3.55 0.36 -13.69
N TYR A 80 -4.10 1.08 -14.65
CA TYR A 80 -3.57 1.20 -16.01
C TYR A 80 -3.15 2.63 -16.36
N ASN A 81 -3.47 3.60 -15.49
CA ASN A 81 -3.16 5.01 -15.70
C ASN A 81 -1.75 5.33 -15.17
N PRO A 82 -1.02 6.27 -15.80
CA PRO A 82 0.20 6.81 -15.23
C PRO A 82 -0.05 7.40 -13.84
N MET A 83 0.71 6.93 -12.85
CA MET A 83 0.62 7.41 -11.48
C MET A 83 1.17 8.84 -11.37
N ASN A 84 0.58 9.67 -10.50
CA ASN A 84 1.25 10.88 -10.04
C ASN A 84 2.44 10.50 -9.14
N THR A 85 3.67 10.77 -9.57
CA THR A 85 4.89 10.38 -8.86
C THR A 85 5.55 11.51 -8.08
N SER A 86 4.90 12.67 -7.95
CA SER A 86 5.50 13.87 -7.34
C SER A 86 5.87 13.70 -5.86
N PHE A 87 5.34 12.69 -5.18
CA PHE A 87 5.67 12.35 -3.79
C PHE A 87 6.98 11.55 -3.66
N LEU A 88 7.55 11.05 -4.76
CA LEU A 88 8.77 10.23 -4.76
C LEU A 88 10.03 11.10 -4.87
N ASN A 89 11.14 10.59 -4.33
CA ASN A 89 12.46 11.21 -4.49
C ASN A 89 12.88 11.22 -5.98
N GLN A 90 13.39 12.36 -6.46
CA GLN A 90 13.86 12.51 -7.84
C GLN A 90 14.91 11.48 -8.28
N ASN A 91 15.75 10.98 -7.36
CA ASN A 91 16.74 9.96 -7.69
C ASN A 91 16.09 8.64 -8.12
N ILE A 92 15.01 8.23 -7.44
CA ILE A 92 14.22 7.05 -7.81
C ILE A 92 13.67 7.22 -9.24
N LEU A 93 13.05 8.37 -9.51
CA LEU A 93 12.47 8.66 -10.82
C LEU A 93 13.52 8.66 -11.93
N LYS A 94 14.71 9.23 -11.67
CA LYS A 94 15.83 9.23 -12.62
C LYS A 94 16.32 7.81 -12.92
N THR A 95 16.46 6.96 -11.91
CA THR A 95 16.89 5.56 -12.07
C THR A 95 15.89 4.80 -12.95
N ILE A 96 14.59 4.88 -12.64
CA ILE A 96 13.54 4.21 -13.42
C ILE A 96 13.52 4.72 -14.87
N LYS A 97 13.55 6.04 -15.08
CA LYS A 97 13.53 6.65 -16.42
C LYS A 97 14.75 6.28 -17.26
N LYS A 98 15.92 6.15 -16.63
CA LYS A 98 17.15 5.71 -17.33
C LYS A 98 17.02 4.28 -17.83
N MET A 99 16.39 3.39 -17.05
CA MET A 99 16.23 1.99 -17.39
C MET A 99 15.08 1.75 -18.38
N HIS A 100 13.95 2.44 -18.17
CA HIS A 100 12.71 2.27 -18.93
C HIS A 100 12.20 3.64 -19.42
N PRO A 101 12.85 4.27 -20.42
CA PRO A 101 12.59 5.65 -20.81
C PRO A 101 11.18 5.90 -21.38
N ASN A 102 10.51 4.87 -21.89
CA ASN A 102 9.18 4.99 -22.50
C ASN A 102 8.06 4.40 -21.62
N ALA A 103 8.39 3.90 -20.44
CA ALA A 103 7.42 3.31 -19.53
C ALA A 103 6.98 4.31 -18.46
N ASN A 104 5.77 4.12 -17.96
CA ASN A 104 5.19 4.89 -16.86
C ASN A 104 5.02 3.98 -15.64
N ILE A 105 5.22 4.53 -14.45
CA ILE A 105 4.90 3.87 -13.18
C ILE A 105 3.38 3.81 -13.05
N ILE A 106 2.83 2.63 -12.79
CA ILE A 106 1.40 2.39 -12.57
C ILE A 106 1.11 1.92 -11.15
N LYS A 107 2.07 1.27 -10.48
CA LYS A 107 1.98 0.88 -9.07
C LYS A 107 3.31 1.13 -8.36
N ALA A 108 3.22 1.52 -7.10
CA ALA A 108 4.34 1.77 -6.20
C ALA A 108 4.01 1.18 -4.83
N GLU A 109 4.91 0.38 -4.29
CA GLU A 109 4.73 -0.34 -3.02
C GLU A 109 5.99 -0.19 -2.18
N LYS A 110 5.82 0.07 -0.88
CA LYS A 110 6.92 0.06 0.08
C LYS A 110 7.28 -1.37 0.43
N GLU A 111 8.56 -1.67 0.29
CA GLU A 111 9.18 -2.95 0.62
C GLU A 111 10.18 -2.75 1.76
N VAL A 112 10.57 -3.82 2.45
CA VAL A 112 11.52 -3.74 3.59
C VAL A 112 12.85 -3.07 3.19
N GLN A 113 13.31 -3.28 1.95
CA GLN A 113 14.58 -2.74 1.45
C GLN A 113 14.41 -1.46 0.61
N GLY A 114 13.20 -0.92 0.47
CA GLY A 114 12.92 0.26 -0.33
C GLY A 114 11.56 0.21 -0.98
N PHE A 115 11.54 0.08 -2.30
CA PHE A 115 10.32 0.17 -3.10
C PHE A 115 10.29 -0.86 -4.23
N LYS A 116 9.08 -1.34 -4.52
CA LYS A 116 8.74 -2.06 -5.75
C LYS A 116 7.88 -1.15 -6.62
N PHE A 117 8.26 -0.98 -7.88
CA PHE A 117 7.50 -0.24 -8.87
C PHE A 117 7.07 -1.16 -10.00
N LYS A 118 5.78 -1.19 -10.32
CA LYS A 118 5.29 -1.82 -11.54
C LYS A 118 5.11 -0.76 -12.62
N LEU A 119 5.61 -1.07 -13.81
CA LEU A 119 5.53 -0.22 -14.98
C LEU A 119 4.45 -0.72 -15.94
N ASN A 120 3.94 0.17 -16.80
CA ASN A 120 2.92 -0.19 -17.81
C ASN A 120 3.41 -1.14 -18.91
N ASN A 121 4.72 -1.44 -18.97
CA ASN A 121 5.31 -2.47 -19.83
C ASN A 121 5.52 -3.81 -19.09
N MET A 122 4.80 -4.02 -17.98
CA MET A 122 4.84 -5.24 -17.14
C MET A 122 6.17 -5.48 -16.42
N MET A 123 7.08 -4.52 -16.40
CA MET A 123 8.30 -4.63 -15.63
C MET A 123 8.06 -4.24 -14.17
N GLU A 124 8.52 -5.08 -13.24
CA GLU A 124 8.68 -4.74 -11.84
C GLU A 124 10.14 -4.34 -11.56
N ILE A 125 10.34 -3.19 -10.92
CA ILE A 125 11.64 -2.62 -10.58
C ILE A 125 11.75 -2.46 -9.06
N TYR A 126 12.81 -2.99 -8.47
CA TYR A 126 13.14 -2.86 -7.06
C TYR A 126 14.25 -1.82 -6.88
N ILE A 127 14.02 -0.83 -6.02
CA ILE A 127 14.92 0.30 -5.79
C ILE A 127 14.99 0.58 -4.29
N ASP A 128 16.18 0.87 -3.77
CA ASP A 128 16.35 1.29 -2.38
C ASP A 128 15.83 2.72 -2.11
N ALA A 129 15.81 3.13 -0.85
CA ALA A 129 15.33 4.47 -0.47
C ALA A 129 16.18 5.63 -1.03
N ASN A 130 17.43 5.38 -1.42
CA ASN A 130 18.35 6.37 -1.99
C ASN A 130 18.21 6.50 -3.52
N GLY A 131 17.47 5.59 -4.15
CA GLY A 131 17.31 5.52 -5.60
C GLY A 131 18.28 4.56 -6.30
N ASN A 132 18.99 3.71 -5.56
CA ASN A 132 19.85 2.69 -6.15
C ASN A 132 19.03 1.49 -6.61
N PHE A 133 19.30 1.03 -7.82
CA PHE A 133 18.67 -0.16 -8.39
C PHE A 133 19.09 -1.43 -7.63
N LEU A 134 18.11 -2.26 -7.26
CA LEU A 134 18.31 -3.53 -6.56
C LEU A 134 18.02 -4.74 -7.47
N GLY A 135 17.03 -4.64 -8.36
CA GLY A 135 16.65 -5.75 -9.23
C GLY A 135 15.44 -5.43 -10.10
N GLN A 136 15.17 -6.28 -11.10
CA GLN A 136 13.95 -6.22 -11.89
C GLN A 136 13.49 -7.62 -12.31
N LYS A 137 12.19 -7.78 -12.55
CA LYS A 137 11.61 -8.96 -13.18
C LYS A 137 10.40 -8.58 -14.03
N LEU A 138 10.00 -9.47 -14.93
CA LEU A 138 8.68 -9.37 -15.55
C LEU A 138 7.63 -9.81 -14.52
N ASP A 139 6.50 -9.11 -14.52
CA ASP A 139 5.33 -9.54 -13.77
C ASP A 139 4.70 -10.73 -14.50
N ASP A 140 4.55 -11.86 -13.80
CA ASP A 140 4.06 -13.16 -14.32
C ASP A 140 2.54 -13.29 -14.19
#